data_AF-A0A6V7KWR9-F1
#
_entry.id   AF-A0A6V7KWR9-F1
#
_cell.length_a   1.000
_cell.length_b   1.000
_cell.length_c   1.000
_cell.angle_alpha   90.00
_cell.angle_beta   90.00
_cell.angle_gamma   90.00
#
_symmetry.space_group_name_H-M   'P 1'
#
loop_
_entity.id
_entity.type
_entity.pdbx_description
1 polymer ?
#
loop_
_entity_poly.entity_id
_entity_poly.type
_entity_poly.pdbx_seq_one_letter_code
_entity_poly.pdbx_strand_id
1 'polypeptide(L)'
;VRFALTFWLNKKPLPSKETMLFDEATEFEKKKHLGLEKRHFHMMGPEQGAYYDDLADTAGLPRLPHVLTKLHNESSKRFLDDL
;
A
#
# COMPACT_ATOMS: atom_id res chain seq x y z
N VAL A 1 4.47 11.27 -0.44
CA VAL A 1 5.78 11.61 -1.07
C VAL A 1 7.02 11.15 -0.30
N ARG A 2 6.96 10.90 1.02
CA ARG A 2 8.14 10.55 1.84
C ARG A 2 8.89 9.30 1.34
N PHE A 3 8.16 8.25 0.95
CA PHE A 3 8.74 7.02 0.38
C PHE A 3 9.64 7.32 -0.82
N ALA A 4 9.09 7.93 -1.88
CA ALA A 4 9.83 8.24 -3.11
C ALA A 4 11.07 9.12 -2.84
N LEU A 5 10.92 10.13 -1.98
CA LEU A 5 12.03 11.02 -1.61
C LEU A 5 13.16 10.29 -0.88
N THR A 6 12.88 9.28 -0.07
CA THR A 6 13.93 8.48 0.61
C THR A 6 14.89 7.87 -0.41
N PHE A 7 14.35 7.30 -1.49
CA PHE A 7 15.16 6.62 -2.51
C PHE A 7 15.76 7.60 -3.52
N TRP A 8 15.01 8.59 -3.99
CA TRP A 8 15.53 9.59 -4.95
C TRP A 8 16.64 10.46 -4.37
N LEU A 9 16.61 10.74 -3.07
CA LEU A 9 17.67 11.47 -2.37
C LEU A 9 18.80 10.55 -1.89
N ASN A 10 18.84 9.29 -2.34
CA ASN A 10 19.85 8.28 -1.98
C ASN A 10 20.01 8.06 -0.47
N LYS A 11 18.95 8.32 0.32
CA LYS A 11 18.97 8.02 1.77
C LYS A 11 18.90 6.52 2.05
N LYS A 12 18.35 5.76 1.11
CA LYS A 12 18.33 4.29 1.09
C LYS A 12 18.43 3.82 -0.36
N PRO A 13 19.20 2.76 -0.67
CA PRO A 13 19.22 2.19 -2.01
C PRO A 13 17.90 1.47 -2.30
N LEU A 14 17.46 1.50 -3.56
CA LEU A 14 16.39 0.62 -4.02
C LEU A 14 16.87 -0.84 -4.02
N PRO A 15 15.96 -1.82 -3.83
CA PRO A 15 16.27 -3.22 -4.08
C PRO A 15 16.71 -3.46 -5.54
N SER A 16 17.22 -4.65 -5.83
CA SER A 16 17.54 -5.00 -7.22
C SER A 16 16.26 -5.00 -8.08
N LYS A 17 16.44 -4.85 -9.39
CA LYS A 17 15.33 -4.90 -10.35
C LYS A 17 14.57 -6.21 -10.24
N GLU A 18 15.28 -7.32 -10.10
CA GLU A 18 14.69 -8.66 -10.00
C GLU A 18 13.80 -8.78 -8.76
N THR A 19 14.25 -8.27 -7.61
CA THR A 19 13.45 -8.26 -6.39
C THR A 19 12.19 -7.42 -6.56
N MET A 20 12.30 -6.20 -7.11
CA MET A 20 11.13 -5.33 -7.29
C MET A 20 10.10 -5.93 -8.26
N LEU A 21 10.55 -6.57 -9.34
CA LEU A 21 9.66 -7.24 -10.29
C LEU A 21 9.01 -8.50 -9.68
N PHE A 22 9.74 -9.22 -8.82
CA PHE A 22 9.19 -10.36 -8.10
C PHE A 22 8.09 -9.95 -7.11
N ASP A 23 8.31 -8.87 -6.36
CA ASP A 23 7.31 -8.33 -5.43
C ASP A 23 6.05 -7.85 -6.19
N GLU A 24 6.23 -7.17 -7.33
CA GLU A 24 5.11 -6.75 -8.20
C GLU A 24 4.31 -7.96 -8.70
N ALA A 25 4.98 -9.00 -9.19
CA ALA A 25 4.34 -10.22 -9.67
C ALA A 25 3.59 -10.96 -8.55
N THR A 26 4.15 -10.96 -7.34
CA THR A 26 3.52 -11.59 -6.17
C THR A 26 2.24 -10.87 -5.76
N GLU A 27 2.27 -9.53 -5.71
CA GLU A 27 1.07 -8.73 -5.43
C GLU A 27 0.04 -8.89 -6.56
N PHE A 28 0.49 -9.00 -7.81
CA PHE A 28 -0.39 -9.28 -8.95
C PHE A 28 -1.14 -10.60 -8.79
N GLU A 29 -0.44 -11.69 -8.50
CA GLU A 29 -1.11 -12.99 -8.33
C GLU A 29 -2.00 -13.01 -7.09
N LYS A 30 -1.60 -12.35 -5.99
CA LYS A 30 -2.47 -12.19 -4.80
C LYS A 30 -3.79 -11.50 -5.18
N LYS A 31 -3.75 -10.37 -5.89
CA LYS A 31 -4.95 -9.64 -6.30
C LYS A 31 -5.81 -10.46 -7.28
N LYS A 32 -5.17 -11.18 -8.19
CA LYS A 32 -5.84 -12.08 -9.13
C LYS A 32 -6.55 -13.23 -8.43
N HIS A 33 -5.94 -13.83 -7.40
CA HIS A 33 -6.59 -14.84 -6.56
C HIS A 33 -7.81 -14.32 -5.80
N LEU A 34 -7.85 -13.01 -5.51
CA LEU A 34 -9.02 -12.33 -4.93
C LEU A 34 -10.08 -11.93 -5.98
N GLY A 35 -9.92 -12.35 -7.24
CA GLY A 35 -10.84 -12.03 -8.34
C GLY A 35 -10.71 -10.61 -8.87
N LEU A 36 -9.63 -9.89 -8.54
CA LEU A 36 -9.43 -8.51 -8.99
C LEU A 36 -8.74 -8.48 -10.35
N GLU A 37 -9.39 -7.84 -11.32
CA GLU A 37 -8.77 -7.49 -12.61
C GLU A 37 -7.72 -6.37 -12.49
N LYS A 38 -6.85 -6.25 -13.51
CA LYS A 38 -5.79 -5.23 -13.61
C LYS A 38 -6.26 -3.81 -13.33
N ARG A 39 -7.48 -3.45 -13.75
CA ARG A 39 -8.06 -2.10 -13.50
C ARG A 39 -8.22 -1.77 -12.01
N HIS A 40 -8.30 -2.80 -11.15
CA HIS A 40 -8.48 -2.65 -9.71
C HIS A 40 -7.16 -2.55 -8.93
N PHE A 41 -6.01 -2.63 -9.60
CA PHE A 41 -4.73 -2.80 -8.91
C PHE A 41 -4.29 -1.59 -8.08
N HIS A 42 -4.76 -0.41 -8.45
CA HIS A 42 -4.53 0.81 -7.67
C HIS A 42 -5.56 0.98 -6.53
N MET A 43 -6.60 0.14 -6.48
CA MET A 43 -7.53 0.13 -5.37
C MET A 43 -6.94 -0.67 -4.20
N MET A 44 -6.88 -0.02 -3.04
CA MET A 44 -6.42 -0.63 -1.79
C MET A 44 -7.60 -0.99 -0.88
N GLY A 45 -8.67 -0.20 -0.91
CA GLY A 45 -9.85 -0.44 -0.08
C GLY A 45 -9.47 -0.62 1.41
N PRO A 46 -10.02 -1.63 2.10
CA PRO A 46 -9.71 -1.88 3.51
C PRO A 46 -8.22 -2.14 3.80
N GLU A 47 -7.46 -2.64 2.82
CA GLU A 47 -6.04 -3.02 2.96
C GLU A 47 -5.09 -1.82 2.92
N GLN A 48 -5.60 -0.61 2.75
CA GLN A 48 -4.82 0.62 2.66
C GLN A 48 -3.92 0.84 3.89
N GLY A 49 -4.33 0.37 5.07
CA GLY A 49 -3.50 0.42 6.27
C GLY A 49 -2.23 -0.43 6.16
N ALA A 50 -2.36 -1.69 5.74
CA ALA A 50 -1.22 -2.59 5.55
C ALA A 50 -0.25 -2.06 4.48
N TYR A 51 -0.79 -1.46 3.41
CA TYR A 51 0.03 -0.80 2.39
C TYR A 51 0.87 0.36 2.96
N TYR A 52 0.30 1.16 3.87
CA TYR A 52 1.05 2.25 4.50
C TYR A 52 2.12 1.78 5.46
N ASP A 53 1.86 0.70 6.20
CA ASP A 53 2.86 0.07 7.06
C ASP A 53 4.02 -0.47 6.23
N ASP A 54 3.73 -1.16 5.11
CA ASP A 54 4.75 -1.67 4.20
C ASP A 54 5.63 -0.56 3.61
N LEU A 55 5.03 0.53 3.13
CA LEU A 55 5.79 1.70 2.67
C LEU A 55 6.66 2.30 3.77
N ALA A 56 6.13 2.39 5.00
CA ALA A 56 6.86 2.94 6.13
C ALA A 56 8.07 2.06 6.48
N ASP A 57 7.86 0.75 6.61
CA ASP A 57 8.91 -0.21 6.94
C ASP A 57 9.98 -0.26 5.83
N THR A 58 9.54 -0.34 4.58
CA THR A 58 10.44 -0.38 3.42
C THR A 58 11.31 0.87 3.32
N ALA A 59 10.76 2.06 3.61
CA ALA A 59 11.53 3.30 3.60
C ALA A 59 12.20 3.65 4.94
N GLY A 60 12.03 2.84 5.99
CA GLY A 60 12.55 3.14 7.33
C GLY A 60 11.92 4.39 7.97
N LEU A 61 10.63 4.63 7.70
CA LEU A 61 9.85 5.74 8.20
C LEU A 61 8.99 5.29 9.40
N PRO A 62 8.63 6.21 10.31
CA PRO A 62 7.62 5.92 11.31
C PRO A 62 6.28 5.61 10.64
N ARG A 63 5.66 4.50 11.06
CA ARG A 63 4.32 4.09 10.66
C ARG A 63 3.27 5.13 11.05
N LEU A 64 2.15 5.13 10.34
CA LEU A 64 0.99 5.93 10.74
C LEU A 64 0.28 5.25 11.92
N PRO A 65 -0.30 6.01 12.86
CA PRO A 65 -1.15 5.42 13.88
C PRO A 65 -2.31 4.63 13.25
N HIS A 66 -2.45 3.35 13.59
CA HIS A 66 -3.48 2.47 12.98
C HIS A 66 -4.92 2.97 13.19
N VAL A 67 -5.16 3.81 14.20
CA VAL A 67 -6.47 4.43 14.43
C VAL A 67 -6.91 5.31 13.26
N LEU A 68 -5.98 5.93 12.52
CA LEU A 68 -6.30 6.79 11.39
C LEU A 68 -6.91 6.02 10.22
N THR A 69 -6.32 4.87 9.89
CA THR A 69 -6.82 4.00 8.82
C THR A 69 -8.13 3.33 9.23
N LYS A 70 -8.26 2.93 10.50
CA LYS A 70 -9.52 2.42 11.05
C LYS A 70 -10.63 3.47 10.94
N LEU A 71 -10.38 4.71 11.37
CA LEU A 71 -11.36 5.79 11.31
C LEU A 71 -11.77 6.10 9.86
N HIS A 72 -10.80 6.13 8.93
CA HIS A 72 -11.07 6.33 7.51
C HIS A 72 -11.99 5.24 6.93
N ASN A 73 -11.72 3.97 7.24
CA ASN A 73 -12.52 2.84 6.77
C ASN A 73 -13.95 2.89 7.34
N GLU A 74 -14.10 3.16 8.64
CA GLU A 74 -15.42 3.30 9.28
C GLU A 74 -16.22 4.47 8.68
N SER A 75 -15.56 5.62 8.46
CA SER A 75 -16.20 6.77 7.82
C SER A 75 -16.63 6.46 6.39
N SER A 76 -15.80 5.76 5.62
CA SER A 76 -16.11 5.39 4.23
C SER A 76 -17.26 4.39 4.16
N LYS A 77 -17.30 3.43 5.09
CA LYS A 77 -18.39 2.47 5.22
C LYS A 77 -19.70 3.18 5.57
N ARG A 78 -19.68 4.06 6.58
CA ARG A 78 -20.87 4.83 6.98
C ARG A 78 -21.45 5.65 5.83
N PHE A 79 -20.59 6.31 5.06
CA PHE A 79 -21.01 7.03 3.86
C PHE A 79 -21.71 6.13 2.85
N LEU A 80 -21.21 4.91 2.62
CA LEU A 80 -21.85 3.94 1.73
C LEU A 80 -23.16 3.37 2.28
N ASP A 81 -23.24 3.18 3.60
CA ASP A 81 -24.45 2.68 4.27
C ASP A 81 -25.60 3.71 4.26
N ASP A 82 -25.25 5.01 4.21
CA ASP A 82 -26.20 6.14 4.21
C ASP A 82 -26.58 6.63 2.79
N LEU A 83 -26.09 5.97 1.73
CA LEU A 83 -26.42 6.24 0.31
C LEU A 83 -27.65 5.47 -0.16
#